data_AF-A0A0R0CQB5-F1
#
_entry.id   AF-A0A0R0CQB5-F1
#
_cell.length_a   1.000
_cell.length_b   1.000
_cell.length_c   1.000
_cell.angle_alpha   90.00
_cell.angle_beta   90.00
_cell.angle_gamma   90.00
#
_symmetry.space_group_name_H-M   'P 1'
#
loop_
_entity.id
_entity.type
_entity.pdbx_description
1 polymer ?
#
loop_
_entity_poly.entity_id
_entity_poly.type
_entity_poly.pdbx_seq_one_letter_code
_entity_poly.pdbx_strand_id
1 'polypeptide(L)'
;MPRLAAASRFRRWQWPVMVAVVLAAYPTFVLANVYWKFFQADLPGGRNGPADAYRHSLASAIVAFTLSPRCVDWVTAVMEDDGRGNASRAMDAHNNRIGARLGAAAPSWAAMQRDVRAAVEHGAVNAASTDQITWLAPMAWQERIY
;
A
#
# COMPACT_ATOMS: atom_id res chain seq x y z
N MET A 1 -34.14 -47.76 0.19
CA MET A 1 -33.04 -46.77 0.19
C MET A 1 -32.03 -47.15 -0.87
N PRO A 2 -31.71 -46.25 -1.82
CA PRO A 2 -30.30 -46.00 -2.11
C PRO A 2 -29.95 -44.51 -2.27
N ARG A 3 -28.67 -44.25 -2.08
CA ARG A 3 -27.99 -42.97 -1.85
C ARG A 3 -27.99 -42.06 -3.08
N LEU A 4 -28.23 -40.77 -2.86
CA LEU A 4 -27.67 -39.70 -3.69
C LEU A 4 -26.78 -38.83 -2.81
N ALA A 5 -25.58 -39.32 -2.53
CA ALA A 5 -24.48 -38.45 -2.15
C ALA A 5 -24.03 -37.72 -3.41
N ALA A 6 -24.64 -36.58 -3.70
CA ALA A 6 -24.12 -35.63 -4.67
C ALA A 6 -22.89 -34.95 -4.04
N ALA A 7 -21.79 -35.68 -3.94
CA ALA A 7 -20.49 -35.07 -3.65
C ALA A 7 -20.16 -34.19 -4.86
N SER A 8 -20.29 -32.87 -4.70
CA SER A 8 -19.93 -31.89 -5.70
C SER A 8 -18.46 -32.12 -6.07
N ARG A 9 -18.23 -32.73 -7.23
CA ARG A 9 -16.89 -32.88 -7.80
C ARG A 9 -16.47 -31.51 -8.29
N PHE A 10 -15.92 -30.67 -7.41
CA PHE A 10 -15.14 -29.52 -7.86
C PHE A 10 -14.12 -30.05 -8.87
N ARG A 11 -14.25 -29.62 -10.13
CA ARG A 11 -13.41 -30.06 -11.24
C ARG A 11 -11.99 -29.64 -10.88
N ARG A 12 -11.00 -30.54 -10.99
CA ARG A 12 -9.61 -30.28 -10.54
C ARG A 12 -9.00 -28.98 -11.08
N TRP A 13 -9.49 -28.45 -12.20
CA TRP A 13 -9.08 -27.15 -12.76
C TRP A 13 -9.72 -25.91 -12.11
N GLN A 14 -10.81 -26.06 -11.34
CA GLN A 14 -11.43 -24.97 -10.57
C GLN A 14 -10.60 -24.59 -9.34
N TRP A 15 -9.81 -25.54 -8.80
CA TRP A 15 -8.92 -25.30 -7.67
C TRP A 15 -7.86 -24.21 -7.93
N PRO A 16 -7.03 -24.29 -8.98
CA PRO A 16 -6.05 -23.23 -9.25
C PRO A 16 -6.72 -21.88 -9.54
N VAL A 17 -7.90 -21.87 -10.16
CA VAL A 17 -8.66 -20.63 -10.38
C VAL A 17 -9.14 -20.02 -9.06
N MET A 18 -9.71 -20.82 -8.16
CA MET A 18 -10.11 -20.35 -6.83
C MET A 18 -8.92 -19.81 -6.04
N VAL A 19 -7.79 -20.53 -6.05
CA VAL A 19 -6.57 -20.08 -5.37
C VAL A 19 -6.10 -18.75 -5.95
N ALA A 20 -6.06 -18.61 -7.28
CA ALA A 20 -5.68 -17.35 -7.92
C ALA A 20 -6.61 -16.19 -7.53
N VAL A 21 -7.93 -16.43 -7.49
CA VAL A 21 -8.92 -15.42 -7.08
C VAL A 21 -8.71 -15.01 -5.63
N VAL A 22 -8.51 -15.96 -4.72
CA VAL A 22 -8.26 -15.67 -3.30
C VAL A 22 -6.97 -14.89 -3.11
N LEU A 23 -5.90 -15.25 -3.83
CA LEU A 23 -4.61 -14.55 -3.77
C LEU A 23 -4.70 -13.13 -4.34
N ALA A 24 -5.51 -12.90 -5.38
CA ALA A 24 -5.70 -11.59 -5.98
C ALA A 24 -6.64 -10.68 -5.17
N ALA A 25 -7.60 -11.25 -4.44
CA ALA A 25 -8.65 -10.49 -3.76
C ALA A 25 -8.10 -9.43 -2.80
N TYR A 26 -7.08 -9.78 -2.01
CA TYR A 26 -6.53 -8.85 -1.02
C TYR A 26 -5.72 -7.70 -1.65
N PRO A 27 -4.74 -7.94 -2.55
CA PRO A 27 -4.10 -6.87 -3.31
C PRO A 27 -5.11 -5.98 -4.05
N THR A 28 -6.16 -6.56 -4.65
CA THR A 28 -7.22 -5.77 -5.30
C THR A 28 -7.97 -4.90 -4.30
N PHE A 29 -8.31 -5.41 -3.12
CA PHE A 29 -8.94 -4.61 -2.05
C PHE A 29 -8.05 -3.43 -1.63
N VAL A 30 -6.76 -3.65 -1.42
CA VAL A 30 -5.81 -2.59 -1.05
C VAL A 30 -5.74 -1.53 -2.15
N LEU A 31 -5.50 -1.94 -3.39
CA LEU A 31 -5.38 -1.03 -4.53
C LEU A 31 -6.67 -0.23 -4.76
N ALA A 32 -7.85 -0.87 -4.66
CA ALA A 32 -9.13 -0.18 -4.81
C ALA A 32 -9.29 0.95 -3.80
N ASN A 33 -8.96 0.71 -2.53
CA ASN A 33 -9.04 1.73 -1.48
C ASN A 33 -8.01 2.84 -1.65
N VAL A 34 -6.77 2.50 -2.03
CA VAL A 34 -5.71 3.48 -2.32
C VAL A 34 -6.13 4.39 -3.45
N TYR A 35 -6.55 3.83 -4.59
CA TYR A 35 -6.90 4.63 -5.76
C TYR A 35 -8.18 5.45 -5.56
N TRP A 36 -9.17 4.91 -4.85
CA TRP A 36 -10.36 5.67 -4.45
C TRP A 36 -10.00 6.96 -3.70
N LYS A 37 -9.05 6.89 -2.77
CA LYS A 37 -8.57 8.05 -2.01
C LYS A 37 -7.59 8.92 -2.77
N PHE A 38 -6.70 8.32 -3.55
CA PHE A 38 -5.77 9.04 -4.40
C PHE A 38 -6.48 10.02 -5.35
N PHE A 39 -7.55 9.60 -6.02
CA PHE A 39 -8.32 10.49 -6.90
C PHE A 39 -9.09 11.60 -6.17
N GLN A 40 -9.31 11.47 -4.86
CA GLN A 40 -9.91 12.51 -4.02
C GLN A 40 -8.88 13.45 -3.40
N ALA A 41 -7.60 13.04 -3.38
CA ALA A 41 -6.55 13.71 -2.65
C ALA A 41 -6.00 14.95 -3.37
N ASP A 42 -6.09 14.99 -4.70
CA ASP A 42 -5.60 16.09 -5.55
C ASP A 42 -4.16 16.53 -5.21
N LEU A 43 -3.27 15.55 -5.02
CA LEU A 43 -1.86 15.78 -4.70
C LEU A 43 -1.01 15.79 -5.98
N PRO A 44 -0.01 16.70 -6.08
CA PRO A 44 0.88 16.76 -7.24
C PRO A 44 1.98 15.69 -7.19
N GLY A 45 2.68 15.51 -8.31
CA GLY A 45 3.87 14.67 -8.39
C GLY A 45 3.54 13.19 -8.39
N GLY A 46 2.96 12.73 -9.50
CA GLY A 46 2.44 11.38 -9.69
C GLY A 46 3.40 10.26 -9.29
N ARG A 47 4.69 10.37 -9.67
CA ARG A 47 5.78 9.52 -9.19
C ARG A 47 6.90 10.35 -8.58
N ASN A 48 7.50 9.85 -7.50
CA ASN A 48 8.52 10.48 -6.66
C ASN A 48 8.10 11.78 -5.95
N GLY A 49 6.82 12.17 -6.04
CA GLY A 49 6.27 13.37 -5.42
C GLY A 49 5.25 13.05 -4.31
N PRO A 50 4.53 14.09 -3.81
CA PRO A 50 3.55 13.94 -2.74
C PRO A 50 2.45 12.92 -3.03
N ALA A 51 1.95 12.86 -4.28
CA ALA A 51 0.96 11.88 -4.70
C ALA A 51 1.47 10.44 -4.54
N ASP A 52 2.72 10.22 -4.91
CA ASP A 52 3.37 8.91 -4.79
C ASP A 52 3.57 8.50 -3.32
N ALA A 53 4.12 9.42 -2.52
CA ALA A 53 4.29 9.26 -1.09
C ALA A 53 2.96 8.92 -0.38
N TYR A 54 1.86 9.56 -0.80
CA TYR A 54 0.52 9.25 -0.29
C TYR A 54 0.07 7.84 -0.64
N ARG A 55 0.25 7.38 -1.89
CA ARG A 55 -0.14 6.02 -2.30
C ARG A 55 0.62 4.95 -1.53
N HIS A 56 1.95 5.09 -1.44
CA HIS A 56 2.82 4.15 -0.73
C HIS A 56 2.49 4.09 0.77
N SER A 57 2.37 5.26 1.40
CA SER A 57 2.02 5.34 2.83
C SER A 57 0.63 4.80 3.12
N LEU A 58 -0.36 5.11 2.28
CA LEU A 58 -1.73 4.63 2.45
C LEU A 58 -1.85 3.13 2.22
N ALA A 59 -1.20 2.58 1.19
CA ALA A 59 -1.16 1.15 0.95
C ALA A 59 -0.59 0.41 2.17
N SER A 60 0.55 0.89 2.68
CA SER A 60 1.21 0.35 3.86
C SER A 60 0.33 0.46 5.11
N ALA A 61 -0.35 1.58 5.31
CA ALA A 61 -1.27 1.77 6.43
C ALA A 61 -2.47 0.81 6.37
N ILE A 62 -3.08 0.64 5.20
CA ILE A 62 -4.20 -0.30 5.00
C ILE A 62 -3.75 -1.72 5.33
N VAL A 63 -2.58 -2.13 4.85
CA VAL A 63 -2.03 -3.47 5.13
C VAL A 63 -1.74 -3.65 6.60
N ALA A 64 -1.13 -2.67 7.25
CA ALA A 64 -0.86 -2.72 8.68
C ALA A 64 -2.14 -2.75 9.54
N PHE A 65 -3.16 -1.98 9.17
CA PHE A 65 -4.44 -1.89 9.88
C PHE A 65 -5.29 -3.16 9.72
N THR A 66 -5.32 -3.75 8.52
CA THR A 66 -6.18 -4.90 8.21
C THR A 66 -5.51 -6.26 8.42
N LEU A 67 -4.18 -6.30 8.41
CA LEU A 67 -3.40 -7.53 8.61
C LEU A 67 -2.30 -7.36 9.67
N SER A 68 -1.16 -6.78 9.28
CA SER A 68 0.00 -6.66 10.15
C SER A 68 1.07 -5.74 9.55
N PRO A 69 1.77 -4.93 10.37
CA PRO A 69 2.96 -4.20 9.93
C PRO A 69 4.04 -5.11 9.35
N ARG A 70 4.16 -6.35 9.84
CA ARG A 70 5.14 -7.31 9.32
C ARG A 70 4.91 -7.61 7.84
N CYS A 71 3.65 -7.66 7.39
CA CYS A 71 3.35 -7.86 5.97
C CYS A 71 3.89 -6.72 5.11
N VAL A 72 3.90 -5.49 5.63
CA VAL A 72 4.50 -4.33 4.95
C VAL A 72 6.01 -4.48 4.86
N ASP A 73 6.68 -4.95 5.92
CA ASP A 73 8.13 -5.20 5.91
C ASP A 73 8.49 -6.21 4.82
N TRP A 74 7.76 -7.33 4.75
CA TRP A 74 7.96 -8.34 3.71
C TRP A 74 7.76 -7.78 2.30
N VAL A 75 6.66 -7.05 2.06
CA VAL A 75 6.38 -6.47 0.73
C VAL A 75 7.44 -5.44 0.37
N THR A 76 7.88 -4.61 1.32
CA THR A 76 8.92 -3.60 1.09
C THR A 76 10.27 -4.25 0.78
N ALA A 77 10.63 -5.33 1.48
CA ALA A 77 11.85 -6.08 1.18
C ALA A 77 11.83 -6.68 -0.24
N VAL A 78 10.69 -7.22 -0.68
CA VAL A 78 10.58 -7.84 -2.01
C VAL A 78 10.46 -6.81 -3.14
N MET A 79 9.67 -5.76 -2.95
CA MET A 79 9.35 -4.79 -4.02
C MET A 79 10.37 -3.65 -4.12
N GLU A 80 10.87 -3.18 -2.98
CA GLU A 80 11.76 -2.00 -2.91
C GLU A 80 13.20 -2.36 -2.54
N ASP A 81 13.55 -3.65 -2.42
CA ASP A 81 14.87 -4.12 -1.96
C ASP A 81 15.30 -3.43 -0.65
N ASP A 82 14.35 -3.24 0.27
CA ASP A 82 14.48 -2.48 1.53
C ASP A 82 14.98 -1.03 1.36
N GLY A 83 14.78 -0.45 0.18
CA GLY A 83 15.23 0.89 -0.17
C GLY A 83 16.64 0.96 -0.77
N ARG A 84 17.22 -0.17 -1.17
CA ARG A 84 18.54 -0.22 -1.79
C ARG A 84 18.48 0.07 -3.30
N GLY A 85 19.59 0.60 -3.80
CA GLY A 85 19.85 0.78 -5.23
C GLY A 85 19.56 2.18 -5.78
N ASN A 86 18.59 2.93 -5.26
CA ASN A 86 18.37 4.34 -5.64
C ASN A 86 17.54 5.13 -4.61
N ALA A 87 17.50 6.45 -4.78
CA ALA A 87 16.81 7.37 -3.88
C ALA A 87 15.28 7.22 -3.86
N SER A 88 14.65 6.85 -4.97
CA SER A 88 13.19 6.61 -5.03
C SER A 88 12.81 5.41 -4.16
N ARG A 89 13.52 4.29 -4.29
CA ARG A 89 13.29 3.11 -3.44
C ARG A 89 13.51 3.42 -1.96
N ALA A 90 14.55 4.18 -1.63
CA ALA A 90 14.82 4.57 -0.25
C ALA A 90 13.69 5.42 0.34
N MET A 91 13.17 6.37 -0.44
CA MET A 91 12.00 7.18 -0.11
C MET A 91 10.74 6.32 0.06
N ASP A 92 10.47 5.41 -0.87
CA ASP A 92 9.29 4.54 -0.83
C ASP A 92 9.32 3.59 0.38
N ALA A 93 10.47 2.97 0.66
CA ALA A 93 10.66 2.13 1.84
C ALA A 93 10.51 2.93 3.15
N HIS A 94 11.00 4.16 3.20
CA HIS A 94 10.82 5.06 4.33
C HIS A 94 9.35 5.42 4.57
N ASN A 95 8.65 5.84 3.52
CA ASN A 95 7.24 6.20 3.57
C ASN A 95 6.36 4.99 3.93
N ASN A 96 6.69 3.79 3.41
CA ASN A 96 6.01 2.55 3.78
C ASN A 96 6.10 2.28 5.30
N ARG A 97 7.27 2.48 5.91
CA ARG A 97 7.45 2.30 7.35
C ARG A 97 6.60 3.29 8.15
N ILE A 98 6.50 4.54 7.73
CA ILE A 98 5.64 5.54 8.38
C ILE A 98 4.17 5.13 8.23
N GLY A 99 3.74 4.79 7.02
CA GLY A 99 2.39 4.30 6.74
C GLY A 99 2.02 3.09 7.61
N ALA A 100 2.92 2.11 7.71
CA ALA A 100 2.72 0.93 8.55
C ALA A 100 2.53 1.30 10.03
N ARG A 101 3.33 2.22 10.58
CA ARG A 101 3.19 2.70 11.96
C ARG A 101 1.83 3.38 12.18
N LEU A 102 1.42 4.26 11.26
CA LEU A 102 0.12 4.95 11.33
C LEU A 102 -1.04 3.95 11.25
N GLY A 103 -0.97 2.98 10.34
CA GLY A 103 -1.98 1.92 10.21
C GLY A 103 -2.10 1.05 11.46
N ALA A 104 -0.97 0.67 12.06
CA ALA A 104 -0.94 -0.15 13.27
C ALA A 104 -1.52 0.55 14.50
N ALA A 105 -1.31 1.87 14.60
CA ALA A 105 -1.73 2.68 15.75
C ALA A 105 -3.15 3.24 15.60
N ALA A 106 -3.74 3.22 14.40
CA ALA A 106 -4.99 3.88 14.13
C ALA A 106 -6.18 3.21 14.87
N PRO A 107 -7.01 3.97 15.60
CA PRO A 107 -8.16 3.41 16.31
C PRO A 107 -9.34 3.11 15.38
N SER A 108 -9.31 3.58 14.12
CA SER A 108 -10.34 3.32 13.13
C SER A 108 -9.83 3.53 11.71
N TRP A 109 -10.56 2.99 10.74
CA TRP A 109 -10.30 3.16 9.31
C TRP A 109 -10.29 4.64 8.88
N ALA A 110 -11.21 5.44 9.41
CA ALA A 110 -11.28 6.87 9.12
C ALA A 110 -10.10 7.63 9.74
N ALA A 111 -9.71 7.26 10.96
CA ALA A 111 -8.53 7.84 11.61
C ALA A 111 -7.26 7.54 10.82
N MET A 112 -7.04 6.26 10.44
CA MET A 112 -5.90 5.86 9.60
C MET A 112 -5.77 6.71 8.34
N GLN A 113 -6.84 6.87 7.56
CA GLN A 113 -6.79 7.62 6.30
C GLN A 113 -6.51 9.11 6.53
N ARG A 114 -7.11 9.70 7.57
CA ARG A 114 -6.88 11.09 7.95
C ARG A 114 -5.44 11.30 8.41
N ASP A 115 -4.92 10.41 9.24
CA ASP A 115 -3.60 10.56 9.83
C ASP A 115 -2.50 10.37 8.76
N VAL A 116 -2.69 9.45 7.80
CA VAL A 116 -1.82 9.33 6.62
C VAL A 116 -1.87 10.59 5.76
N ARG A 117 -3.07 11.14 5.49
CA ARG A 117 -3.20 12.38 4.73
C ARG A 117 -2.46 13.53 5.42
N ALA A 118 -2.69 13.71 6.72
CA ALA A 118 -2.01 14.73 7.50
C ALA A 118 -0.48 14.54 7.52
N ALA A 119 0.01 13.30 7.55
CA ALA A 119 1.43 13.02 7.49
C ALA A 119 2.06 13.44 6.15
N VAL A 120 1.35 13.28 5.02
CA VAL A 120 1.80 13.76 3.71
C VAL A 120 1.72 15.28 3.62
N GLU A 121 0.68 15.91 4.16
CA GLU A 121 0.54 17.38 4.18
C GLU A 121 1.66 18.06 4.98
N HIS A 122 2.14 17.42 6.05
CA HIS A 122 3.30 17.87 6.82
C HIS A 122 4.64 17.31 6.28
N GLY A 123 4.62 16.56 5.19
CA GLY A 123 5.82 16.01 4.57
C GLY A 123 6.67 17.10 3.91
N ALA A 124 7.86 16.73 3.46
CA ALA A 124 8.77 17.66 2.82
C ALA A 124 9.62 17.00 1.72
N VAL A 125 10.16 17.84 0.84
CA VAL A 125 11.19 17.42 -0.11
C VAL A 125 12.43 17.00 0.66
N ASN A 126 12.90 15.77 0.44
CA ASN A 126 14.11 15.21 1.07
C ASN A 126 14.14 15.43 2.59
N ALA A 127 13.02 15.21 3.27
CA ALA A 127 12.92 15.34 4.72
C ALA A 127 14.03 14.52 5.41
N ALA A 128 14.73 15.17 6.35
CA ALA A 128 15.81 14.54 7.11
C ALA A 128 15.29 13.73 8.31
N SER A 129 14.05 13.98 8.73
CA SER A 129 13.43 13.31 9.87
C SER A 129 12.97 11.89 9.53
N THR A 130 13.26 10.96 10.43
CA THR A 130 12.82 9.56 10.34
C THR A 130 11.30 9.36 10.51
N ASP A 131 10.62 10.39 11.02
CA ASP A 131 9.17 10.37 11.30
C ASP A 131 8.37 11.32 10.42
N GLN A 132 9.00 11.90 9.40
CA GLN A 132 8.35 12.79 8.45
C GLN A 132 8.26 12.11 7.08
N ILE A 133 7.09 12.15 6.45
CA ILE A 133 6.95 11.72 5.06
C ILE A 133 7.88 12.55 4.19
N THR A 134 8.51 11.88 3.23
CA THR A 134 9.47 12.51 2.33
C THR A 134 9.13 12.21 0.88
N TRP A 135 9.51 13.12 -0.01
CA TRP A 135 9.50 12.89 -1.45
C TRP A 135 10.72 13.52 -2.11
N LEU A 136 11.03 13.15 -3.35
CA LEU A 136 12.20 13.69 -4.04
C LEU A 136 11.97 15.16 -4.45
N ALA A 137 13.03 15.85 -4.89
CA ALA A 137 12.91 17.19 -5.43
C ALA A 137 12.04 17.21 -6.70
N PRO A 138 11.30 18.31 -7.00
CA PRO A 138 10.39 18.38 -8.16
C PRO A 138 11.00 18.01 -9.51
N MET A 139 12.30 18.29 -9.70
CA MET A 139 13.04 17.91 -10.91
C MET A 139 13.13 16.39 -11.14
N ALA A 140 12.90 15.58 -10.11
CA ALA A 140 12.87 14.12 -10.17
C ALA A 140 11.44 13.54 -10.24
N TRP A 141 10.41 14.41 -10.19
CA TRP A 141 9.02 13.98 -10.31
C TRP A 141 8.69 13.61 -11.75
N GLN A 142 7.74 12.70 -11.89
CA GLN A 142 7.21 12.31 -13.19
C GLN A 142 5.68 12.37 -13.12
N GLU A 143 5.06 13.09 -14.05
CA GLU A 143 3.61 13.17 -14.15
C GLU A 143 3.06 11.90 -14.78
N ARG A 144 2.99 10.84 -13.97
CA ARG A 144 2.46 9.53 -14.36
C ARG A 144 1.66 8.94 -13.20
N ILE A 145 0.64 8.16 -13.55
CA ILE A 145 -0.27 7.53 -12.58
C ILE A 145 0.30 6.18 -12.08
N TYR A 146 1.48 5.73 -12.55
CA TYR A 146 2.14 4.48 -12.16
C TYR A 146 3.67 4.56 -12.26
#